data_AF-C7PVY3-F1
#
_entry.id   AF-C7PVY3-F1
#
_cell.length_a   1.000
_cell.length_b   1.000
_cell.length_c   1.000
_cell.angle_alpha   90.00
_cell.angle_beta   90.00
_cell.angle_gamma   90.00
#
_symmetry.space_group_name_H-M   'P 1'
#
loop_
_entity.id
_entity.type
_entity.pdbx_description
1 polymer ?
#
loop_
_entity_poly.entity_id
_entity_poly.type
_entity_poly.pdbx_seq_one_letter_code
_entity_poly.pdbx_strand_id
1 'polypeptide(L)'
;MTEPQSSQSPYQGISGPGGNYAPTQDQMPYAAQNPYGQQQPQYGQGAPQNPYAQAPQNPYGNGNGTSNAGFGYGPPPKRRRGQTLVYVRLGIFVVVLIAGGISWMVTNSHKSHRDATGTISKGGNLDAVSLRAGDCYERPADASVAFDSVKAIPCTQPHNAQAFYSFTYPGATSVAPTDDDLTANAQPLCENAAKTKVDQSKLPQSAEASMLFADGSTWSQGYHDITCVYENDADYTGSILAG
;
A
#
# COMPACT_ATOMS: atom_id res chain seq x y z
N MET A 1 -5.94 -13.84 58.19
CA MET A 1 -4.73 -13.47 57.44
C MET A 1 -4.86 -14.14 56.10
N THR A 2 -5.30 -13.40 55.10
CA THR A 2 -5.71 -13.92 53.80
C THR A 2 -4.63 -13.51 52.81
N GLU A 3 -3.98 -14.48 52.17
CA GLU A 3 -3.02 -14.27 51.09
C GLU A 3 -3.62 -13.46 49.94
N PRO A 4 -2.89 -12.52 49.32
CA PRO A 4 -3.29 -11.97 48.03
C PRO A 4 -2.93 -12.96 46.91
N GLN A 5 -3.92 -13.28 46.08
CA GLN A 5 -3.74 -14.09 44.88
C GLN A 5 -2.84 -13.35 43.87
N SER A 6 -1.82 -14.04 43.38
CA SER A 6 -0.96 -13.57 42.30
C SER A 6 -1.78 -13.39 41.01
N SER A 7 -1.91 -12.16 40.52
CA SER A 7 -2.42 -11.92 39.18
C SER A 7 -1.47 -12.54 38.15
N GLN A 8 -1.98 -13.49 37.38
CA GLN A 8 -1.27 -13.98 36.20
C GLN A 8 -1.16 -12.83 35.19
N SER A 9 0.05 -12.61 34.67
CA SER A 9 0.33 -11.57 33.69
C SER A 9 -0.39 -11.87 32.37
N PRO A 10 -1.20 -10.95 31.82
CA PRO A 10 -1.87 -11.14 30.54
C PRO A 10 -0.93 -10.99 29.33
N TYR A 11 0.34 -10.61 29.54
CA TYR A 11 1.30 -10.43 28.45
C TYR A 11 1.94 -11.77 28.07
N GLN A 12 1.24 -12.55 27.25
CA GLN A 12 1.86 -13.63 26.50
C GLN A 12 2.63 -12.99 25.34
N GLY A 13 3.93 -12.73 25.54
CA GLY A 13 4.84 -12.38 24.46
C GLY A 13 4.80 -13.46 23.39
N ILE A 14 4.46 -13.08 22.16
CA ILE A 14 4.62 -13.95 21.00
C ILE A 14 6.13 -14.04 20.74
N SER A 15 6.77 -15.02 21.36
CA SER A 15 8.12 -15.41 21.03
C SER A 15 8.11 -16.15 19.70
N GLY A 16 8.59 -15.49 18.64
CA GLY A 16 8.97 -16.17 17.41
C GLY A 16 10.07 -17.22 17.72
N PRO A 17 10.11 -18.36 17.02
CA PRO A 17 11.08 -19.41 17.32
C PRO A 17 12.51 -18.90 17.07
N GLY A 18 13.28 -18.82 18.15
CA GLY A 18 14.71 -18.48 18.14
C GLY A 18 15.51 -19.47 17.30
N GLY A 19 15.89 -19.05 16.10
CA GLY A 19 16.88 -19.73 15.28
C GLY A 19 18.28 -19.40 15.77
N ASN A 20 18.93 -20.36 16.43
CA ASN A 20 20.37 -20.35 16.68
C ASN A 20 21.14 -20.27 15.36
N TYR A 21 21.70 -19.11 15.04
CA TYR A 21 22.78 -18.99 14.05
C TYR A 21 23.84 -18.03 14.58
N ALA A 22 24.88 -18.61 15.17
CA ALA A 22 26.18 -17.95 15.20
C ALA A 22 26.84 -18.08 13.82
N PRO A 23 27.44 -17.01 13.30
CA PRO A 23 28.56 -17.15 12.39
C PRO A 23 29.84 -16.63 13.04
N THR A 24 30.87 -17.46 12.90
CA THR A 24 32.27 -17.24 13.25
C THR A 24 32.82 -15.94 12.65
N GLN A 25 33.58 -15.21 13.47
CA GLN A 25 34.48 -14.13 13.04
C GLN A 25 35.47 -14.65 12.00
N ASP A 26 35.47 -14.05 10.81
CA ASP A 26 36.68 -13.92 10.02
C ASP A 26 36.70 -12.58 9.29
N GLN A 27 37.89 -12.02 9.25
CA GLN A 27 38.27 -10.66 8.90
C GLN A 27 38.01 -10.35 7.42
N MET A 28 37.61 -9.10 7.08
CA MET A 28 38.38 -8.23 6.16
C MET A 28 37.75 -6.83 5.94
N PRO A 29 38.56 -5.83 5.51
CA PRO A 29 38.34 -4.41 5.74
C PRO A 29 37.69 -3.64 4.56
N TYR A 30 37.28 -2.41 4.87
CA TYR A 30 36.78 -1.35 3.99
C TYR A 30 37.46 -1.24 2.61
N ALA A 31 36.63 -1.10 1.57
CA ALA A 31 36.97 -0.29 0.39
C ALA A 31 35.70 0.30 -0.25
N ALA A 32 35.72 1.62 -0.41
CA ALA A 32 34.78 2.41 -1.19
C ALA A 32 35.03 2.23 -2.70
N GLN A 33 33.97 2.26 -3.51
CA GLN A 33 33.95 2.88 -4.85
C GLN A 33 32.56 2.77 -5.47
N ASN A 34 31.99 3.91 -5.87
CA ASN A 34 30.74 4.03 -6.61
C ASN A 34 31.05 4.66 -7.97
N PRO A 35 30.91 3.93 -9.11
CA PRO A 35 31.23 4.50 -10.41
C PRO A 35 30.06 4.41 -11.40
N TYR A 36 28.95 5.11 -11.17
CA TYR A 36 27.98 5.40 -12.25
C TYR A 36 27.35 6.79 -12.09
N GLY A 37 28.04 7.80 -12.62
CA GLY A 37 27.45 9.11 -12.90
C GLY A 37 26.58 9.03 -14.16
N GLN A 38 25.31 9.40 -14.05
CA GLN A 38 24.41 9.53 -15.19
C GLN A 38 24.59 10.91 -15.83
N GLN A 39 24.90 10.93 -17.13
CA GLN A 39 24.91 12.14 -17.97
C GLN A 39 23.53 12.36 -18.59
N GLN A 40 23.01 13.58 -18.49
CA GLN A 40 21.78 14.04 -19.16
C GLN A 40 22.05 14.37 -20.64
N PRO A 41 21.08 14.19 -21.57
CA PRO A 41 21.17 14.76 -22.91
C PRO A 41 20.64 16.19 -22.99
N GLN A 42 21.43 17.01 -23.70
CA GLN A 42 21.27 18.43 -23.98
C GLN A 42 20.25 18.69 -25.11
N TYR A 43 19.39 19.71 -24.95
CA TYR A 43 18.49 20.24 -25.99
C TYR A 43 19.22 21.19 -26.97
N GLY A 44 18.85 21.13 -28.26
CA GLY A 44 19.20 22.13 -29.30
C GLY A 44 18.78 21.63 -30.70
N GLN A 45 17.68 22.14 -31.27
CA GLN A 45 17.55 23.27 -32.22
C GLN A 45 18.09 23.02 -33.66
N GLY A 46 17.21 23.16 -34.66
CA GLY A 46 17.58 23.40 -36.05
C GLY A 46 16.61 22.86 -37.10
N ALA A 47 15.66 23.68 -37.55
CA ALA A 47 14.87 23.46 -38.76
C ALA A 47 15.52 24.17 -39.96
N PRO A 48 15.30 23.68 -41.19
CA PRO A 48 15.12 24.59 -42.32
C PRO A 48 13.79 24.38 -43.05
N GLN A 49 13.16 25.50 -43.36
CA GLN A 49 11.97 25.66 -44.19
C GLN A 49 12.27 25.32 -45.66
N ASN A 50 11.33 24.71 -46.38
CA ASN A 50 11.31 24.74 -47.85
C ASN A 50 9.99 25.37 -48.34
N PRO A 51 10.06 26.53 -49.02
CA PRO A 51 8.92 27.22 -49.62
C PRO A 51 8.61 26.71 -51.04
N TYR A 52 7.37 26.96 -51.52
CA TYR A 52 6.83 26.61 -52.86
C TYR A 52 6.45 25.12 -53.01
N ALA A 53 5.30 24.68 -53.56
CA ALA A 53 4.15 25.29 -54.21
C ALA A 53 2.98 24.25 -54.16
N GLN A 54 1.79 24.65 -53.72
CA GLN A 54 0.56 24.86 -54.51
C GLN A 54 -0.02 23.66 -55.27
N ALA A 55 -1.27 23.35 -54.90
CA ALA A 55 -2.16 22.38 -55.55
C ALA A 55 -2.74 22.92 -56.87
N PRO A 56 -2.96 22.07 -57.89
CA PRO A 56 -3.75 22.47 -59.05
C PRO A 56 -5.25 22.46 -58.74
N GLN A 57 -5.89 23.60 -59.00
CA GLN A 57 -7.33 23.75 -59.14
C GLN A 57 -7.76 23.16 -60.49
N ASN A 58 -8.89 22.45 -60.50
CA ASN A 58 -9.46 21.84 -61.70
C ASN A 58 -10.51 22.79 -62.30
N PRO A 59 -10.33 23.36 -63.51
CA PRO A 59 -11.32 24.20 -64.14
C PRO A 59 -12.20 23.39 -65.12
N TYR A 60 -13.49 23.69 -65.12
CA TYR A 60 -14.51 23.11 -65.99
C TYR A 60 -14.10 23.03 -67.46
N GLY A 61 -14.28 21.84 -68.07
CA GLY A 61 -14.22 21.60 -69.51
C GLY A 61 -15.47 20.89 -69.98
N ASN A 62 -16.35 21.64 -70.64
CA ASN A 62 -17.55 21.19 -71.34
C ASN A 62 -17.18 20.59 -72.70
N GLY A 63 -17.71 19.43 -73.05
CA GLY A 63 -17.45 18.76 -74.33
C GLY A 63 -18.56 17.78 -74.67
N ASN A 64 -19.52 18.25 -75.46
CA ASN A 64 -20.60 17.48 -76.07
C ASN A 64 -20.03 16.58 -77.19
N GLY A 65 -20.40 15.29 -77.21
CA GLY A 65 -19.98 14.33 -78.23
C GLY A 65 -20.90 13.12 -78.23
N THR A 66 -21.71 13.02 -79.27
CA THR A 66 -22.77 12.03 -79.50
C THR A 66 -22.26 10.63 -79.88
N SER A 67 -23.08 9.64 -79.49
CA SER A 67 -23.34 8.33 -80.12
C SER A 67 -22.22 7.30 -80.24
N ASN A 68 -22.32 6.21 -79.46
CA ASN A 68 -22.37 4.86 -80.02
C ASN A 68 -23.03 3.86 -79.05
N ALA A 69 -23.75 2.90 -79.61
CA ALA A 69 -24.57 1.91 -78.92
C ALA A 69 -23.75 0.72 -78.40
N GLY A 70 -24.28 0.07 -77.35
CA GLY A 70 -24.04 -1.35 -77.07
C GLY A 70 -22.94 -1.67 -76.06
N PHE A 71 -23.38 -2.20 -74.92
CA PHE A 71 -22.85 -3.32 -74.12
C PHE A 71 -23.04 -3.02 -72.64
N GLY A 72 -24.01 -3.71 -72.04
CA GLY A 72 -24.36 -3.59 -70.65
C GLY A 72 -23.23 -4.09 -69.74
N TYR A 73 -22.71 -3.18 -68.92
CA TYR A 73 -22.01 -3.53 -67.70
C TYR A 73 -22.91 -3.12 -66.54
N GLY A 74 -23.38 -4.11 -65.77
CA GLY A 74 -24.04 -3.85 -64.50
C GLY A 74 -23.11 -3.06 -63.57
N PRO A 75 -23.64 -2.27 -62.63
CA PRO A 75 -22.81 -1.49 -61.72
C PRO A 75 -21.86 -2.42 -60.94
N PRO A 76 -20.58 -2.06 -60.77
CA PRO A 76 -19.66 -2.86 -59.98
C PRO A 76 -20.20 -2.97 -58.54
N PRO A 77 -20.11 -4.14 -57.89
CA PRO A 77 -20.58 -4.29 -56.52
C PRO A 77 -19.81 -3.31 -55.63
N LYS A 78 -20.55 -2.43 -54.93
CA LYS A 78 -19.98 -1.52 -53.93
C LYS A 78 -19.25 -2.36 -52.89
N ARG A 79 -17.91 -2.43 -52.95
CA ARG A 79 -17.07 -3.01 -51.90
C ARG A 79 -17.28 -2.19 -50.63
N ARG A 80 -18.13 -2.68 -49.71
CA ARG A 80 -18.13 -2.28 -48.30
C ARG A 80 -16.85 -2.80 -47.63
N ARG A 81 -15.68 -2.32 -48.05
CA ARG A 81 -14.38 -2.67 -47.46
C ARG A 81 -13.80 -1.40 -46.84
N GLY A 82 -13.83 -1.33 -45.51
CA GLY A 82 -13.05 -0.34 -44.76
C GLY A 82 -13.62 -0.01 -43.40
N GLN A 83 -14.93 0.15 -43.27
CA GLN A 83 -15.51 0.68 -42.03
C GLN A 83 -15.57 -0.34 -40.89
N THR A 84 -15.79 -1.63 -41.18
CA THR A 84 -15.86 -2.66 -40.13
C THR A 84 -14.54 -2.86 -39.39
N LEU A 85 -13.39 -2.71 -40.08
CA LEU A 85 -12.06 -2.83 -39.46
C LEU A 85 -11.72 -1.65 -38.55
N VAL A 86 -12.23 -0.45 -38.84
CA VAL A 86 -12.02 0.75 -38.01
C VAL A 86 -12.81 0.62 -36.70
N TYR A 87 -14.07 0.18 -36.76
CA TYR A 87 -14.89 -0.05 -35.55
C TYR A 87 -14.40 -1.22 -34.70
N VAL A 88 -13.85 -2.28 -35.31
CA VAL A 88 -13.22 -3.38 -34.58
C VAL A 88 -11.96 -2.91 -33.85
N ARG A 89 -11.10 -2.09 -34.48
CA ARG A 89 -9.90 -1.54 -33.84
C ARG A 89 -10.24 -0.56 -32.72
N LEU A 90 -11.23 0.32 -32.92
CA LEU A 90 -11.73 1.23 -31.88
C LEU A 90 -12.38 0.45 -30.72
N GLY A 91 -13.16 -0.59 -31.02
CA GLY A 91 -13.76 -1.45 -30.02
C GLY A 91 -12.71 -2.18 -29.18
N ILE A 92 -11.69 -2.76 -29.81
CA ILE A 92 -10.57 -3.41 -29.11
C ILE A 92 -9.81 -2.40 -28.23
N PHE A 93 -9.55 -1.19 -28.74
CA PHE A 93 -8.84 -0.15 -27.97
C PHE A 93 -9.64 0.29 -26.74
N VAL A 94 -10.95 0.50 -26.87
CA VAL A 94 -11.83 0.84 -25.75
C VAL A 94 -11.90 -0.30 -24.74
N VAL A 95 -12.00 -1.56 -25.19
CA VAL A 95 -12.00 -2.73 -24.30
C VAL A 95 -10.67 -2.87 -23.56
N VAL A 96 -9.53 -2.62 -24.22
CA VAL A 96 -8.20 -2.64 -23.58
C VAL A 96 -8.04 -1.49 -22.58
N LEU A 97 -8.57 -0.30 -22.85
CA LEU A 97 -8.55 0.81 -21.88
C LEU A 97 -9.46 0.55 -20.69
N ILE A 98 -10.63 -0.05 -20.90
CA ILE A 98 -11.54 -0.43 -19.81
C ILE A 98 -10.91 -1.56 -18.99
N ALA A 99 -10.38 -2.61 -19.63
CA ALA A 99 -9.72 -3.71 -18.94
C ALA A 99 -8.45 -3.26 -18.21
N GLY A 100 -7.62 -2.43 -18.85
CA GLY A 100 -6.41 -1.85 -18.27
C GLY A 100 -6.74 -0.90 -17.10
N GLY A 101 -7.79 -0.08 -17.25
CA GLY A 101 -8.25 0.84 -16.21
C GLY A 101 -8.85 0.11 -15.00
N ILE A 102 -9.67 -0.92 -15.22
CA ILE A 102 -10.21 -1.77 -14.16
C ILE A 102 -9.09 -2.55 -13.47
N SER A 103 -8.16 -3.13 -14.24
CA SER A 103 -7.04 -3.90 -13.67
C SER A 103 -6.11 -3.02 -12.84
N TRP A 104 -5.79 -1.80 -13.31
CA TRP A 104 -5.01 -0.81 -12.54
C TRP A 104 -5.73 -0.32 -11.28
N MET A 105 -7.06 -0.15 -11.34
CA MET A 105 -7.88 0.20 -10.19
C MET A 105 -7.93 -0.92 -9.14
N VAL A 106 -7.99 -2.18 -9.57
CA VAL A 106 -7.97 -3.34 -8.67
C VAL A 106 -6.58 -3.53 -8.04
N THR A 107 -5.49 -3.35 -8.80
CA THR A 107 -4.12 -3.58 -8.28
C THR A 107 -3.59 -2.44 -7.40
N ASN A 108 -4.02 -1.19 -7.59
CA ASN A 108 -3.64 -0.06 -6.71
C ASN A 108 -4.51 0.07 -5.46
N SER A 109 -5.45 -0.85 -5.22
CA SER A 109 -6.40 -0.76 -4.11
C SER A 109 -5.94 -1.42 -2.80
N HIS A 110 -4.69 -1.85 -2.71
CA HIS A 110 -4.21 -2.64 -1.57
C HIS A 110 -3.49 -1.84 -0.47
N LYS A 111 -3.26 -0.53 -0.60
CA LYS A 111 -2.66 0.29 0.46
C LYS A 111 -3.73 1.06 1.23
N SER A 112 -3.57 1.15 2.55
CA SER A 112 -4.40 2.02 3.37
C SER A 112 -4.14 3.49 3.07
N HIS A 113 -5.12 4.34 3.36
CA HIS A 113 -5.00 5.79 3.22
C HIS A 113 -5.52 6.50 4.47
N ARG A 114 -4.78 7.52 4.89
CA ARG A 114 -5.20 8.44 5.96
C ARG A 114 -5.69 9.74 5.36
N ASP A 115 -6.72 10.32 5.96
CA ASP A 115 -7.14 11.68 5.63
C ASP A 115 -6.22 12.75 6.26
N ALA A 116 -6.59 14.03 6.07
CA ALA A 116 -5.84 15.17 6.59
C ALA A 116 -5.77 15.23 8.12
N THR A 117 -6.65 14.53 8.83
CA THR A 117 -6.63 14.43 10.31
C THR A 117 -5.73 13.30 10.80
N GLY A 118 -5.23 12.47 9.87
CA GLY A 118 -4.40 11.31 10.18
C GLY A 118 -5.21 10.05 10.46
N THR A 119 -6.53 10.06 10.34
CA THR A 119 -7.38 8.86 10.53
C THR A 119 -7.41 8.02 9.25
N ILE A 120 -7.39 6.69 9.39
CA ILE A 120 -7.55 5.77 8.25
C ILE A 120 -8.95 5.96 7.65
N SER A 121 -9.01 6.54 6.45
CA SER A 121 -10.25 6.80 5.71
C SER A 121 -10.53 5.74 4.64
N LYS A 122 -9.51 4.99 4.22
CA LYS A 122 -9.63 3.83 3.33
C LYS A 122 -8.78 2.69 3.86
N GLY A 123 -9.38 1.52 4.02
CA GLY A 123 -8.69 0.31 4.45
C GLY A 123 -7.73 -0.24 3.39
N GLY A 124 -6.77 -1.04 3.84
CA GLY A 124 -5.76 -1.68 3.02
C GLY A 124 -4.53 -2.05 3.85
N ASN A 125 -3.50 -2.57 3.20
CA ASN A 125 -2.26 -2.95 3.85
C ASN A 125 -1.52 -1.70 4.37
N LEU A 126 -0.98 -1.81 5.57
CA LEU A 126 -0.15 -0.84 6.26
C LEU A 126 1.02 -1.60 6.88
N ASP A 127 2.22 -1.04 6.80
CA ASP A 127 3.38 -1.66 7.46
C ASP A 127 3.16 -1.58 8.99
N ALA A 128 3.37 -2.66 9.75
CA ALA A 128 2.96 -2.66 11.16
C ALA A 128 3.72 -1.62 12.00
N VAL A 129 4.99 -1.37 11.67
CA VAL A 129 5.81 -0.29 12.25
C VAL A 129 5.30 1.13 11.94
N SER A 130 4.37 1.26 10.99
CA SER A 130 3.72 2.54 10.64
C SER A 130 2.36 2.74 11.32
N LEU A 131 1.94 1.80 12.19
CA LEU A 131 0.77 1.97 13.03
C LEU A 131 0.93 3.19 13.94
N ARG A 132 -0.18 3.89 14.16
CA ARG A 132 -0.28 5.09 14.99
C ARG A 132 -1.46 4.93 15.94
N ALA A 133 -1.38 5.60 17.08
CA ALA A 133 -2.54 5.70 17.97
C ALA A 133 -3.78 6.20 17.19
N GLY A 134 -4.88 5.48 17.34
CA GLY A 134 -6.13 5.70 16.59
C GLY A 134 -6.36 4.72 15.45
N ASP A 135 -5.34 3.97 15.02
CA ASP A 135 -5.52 3.00 13.94
C ASP A 135 -6.27 1.77 14.36
N CYS A 136 -7.26 1.42 13.54
CA CYS A 136 -7.93 0.15 13.62
C CYS A 136 -7.40 -0.78 12.53
N TYR A 137 -7.24 -2.06 12.85
CA TYR A 137 -6.71 -3.06 11.93
C TYR A 137 -7.30 -4.44 12.20
N GLU A 138 -7.10 -5.33 11.26
CA GLU A 138 -7.38 -6.76 11.42
C GLU A 138 -6.15 -7.44 12.03
N ARG A 139 -6.30 -7.96 13.25
CA ARG A 139 -5.30 -8.80 13.90
C ARG A 139 -5.04 -10.04 13.02
N PRO A 140 -3.79 -10.30 12.61
CA PRO A 140 -3.44 -11.52 11.89
C PRO A 140 -3.83 -12.77 12.70
N ALA A 141 -4.43 -13.75 12.05
CA ALA A 141 -4.85 -15.00 12.71
C ALA A 141 -3.65 -15.84 13.20
N ASP A 142 -2.52 -15.77 12.49
CA ASP A 142 -1.28 -16.40 12.92
C ASP A 142 -0.33 -15.36 13.51
N ALA A 143 0.05 -15.58 14.76
CA ALA A 143 1.07 -14.82 15.47
C ALA A 143 2.46 -14.85 14.77
N SER A 144 2.65 -15.80 13.84
CA SER A 144 3.85 -15.95 13.00
C SER A 144 3.75 -15.27 11.63
N VAL A 145 2.57 -14.76 11.22
CA VAL A 145 2.47 -13.88 10.06
C VAL A 145 3.22 -12.61 10.43
N ALA A 146 4.35 -12.43 9.77
CA ALA A 146 5.32 -11.39 10.06
C ALA A 146 4.63 -10.06 10.38
N PHE A 147 5.09 -9.43 11.46
CA PHE A 147 4.85 -8.03 11.83
C PHE A 147 5.29 -7.03 10.74
N ASP A 148 5.48 -7.46 9.50
CA ASP A 148 5.79 -6.63 8.35
C ASP A 148 4.59 -5.77 7.97
N SER A 149 3.39 -6.35 7.91
CA SER A 149 2.18 -5.61 7.50
C SER A 149 0.90 -6.11 8.14
N VAL A 150 0.00 -5.18 8.43
CA VAL A 150 -1.37 -5.41 8.88
C VAL A 150 -2.36 -4.90 7.85
N LYS A 151 -3.60 -5.39 7.91
CA LYS A 151 -4.70 -4.79 7.17
C LYS A 151 -5.35 -3.71 8.02
N ALA A 152 -4.99 -2.46 7.75
CA ALA A 152 -5.61 -1.28 8.34
C ALA A 152 -7.05 -1.11 7.84
N ILE A 153 -7.95 -0.73 8.74
CA ILE A 153 -9.40 -0.63 8.52
C ILE A 153 -9.88 0.68 9.16
N PRO A 154 -10.75 1.48 8.51
CA PRO A 154 -11.38 2.61 9.18
C PRO A 154 -12.15 2.14 10.42
N CYS A 155 -11.97 2.77 11.57
CA CYS A 155 -12.61 2.32 12.82
C CYS A 155 -14.15 2.29 12.76
N THR A 156 -14.77 2.98 11.79
CA THR A 156 -16.22 2.90 11.52
C THR A 156 -16.65 1.61 10.82
N GLN A 157 -15.71 0.73 10.48
CA GLN A 157 -15.94 -0.60 9.92
C GLN A 157 -15.57 -1.67 10.96
N PRO A 158 -16.10 -2.90 10.82
CA PRO A 158 -15.72 -4.03 11.65
C PRO A 158 -14.22 -4.27 11.65
N HIS A 159 -13.62 -4.33 12.84
CA HIS A 159 -12.21 -4.62 13.09
C HIS A 159 -12.07 -5.26 14.47
N ASN A 160 -10.92 -5.86 14.74
CA ASN A 160 -10.70 -6.57 15.99
C ASN A 160 -9.42 -6.14 16.71
N ALA A 161 -8.72 -5.10 16.22
CA ALA A 161 -7.59 -4.51 16.92
C ALA A 161 -7.49 -3.00 16.73
N GLN A 162 -7.00 -2.30 17.77
CA GLN A 162 -6.77 -0.86 17.72
C GLN A 162 -5.51 -0.45 18.49
N ALA A 163 -4.66 0.35 17.85
CA ALA A 163 -3.55 1.04 18.48
C ALA A 163 -4.05 2.24 19.28
N PHE A 164 -3.60 2.37 20.54
CA PHE A 164 -4.02 3.46 21.43
C PHE A 164 -2.88 4.35 21.91
N TYR A 165 -1.64 3.88 21.79
CA TYR A 165 -0.47 4.65 22.17
C TYR A 165 0.77 4.15 21.43
N SER A 166 1.72 5.04 21.16
CA SER A 166 3.03 4.66 20.65
C SER A 166 4.12 5.55 21.25
N PHE A 167 5.32 4.99 21.39
CA PHE A 167 6.48 5.68 21.92
C PHE A 167 7.77 4.99 21.47
N THR A 168 8.86 5.73 21.39
CA THR A 168 10.19 5.15 21.14
C THR A 168 10.71 4.47 22.41
N TYR A 169 11.17 3.23 22.28
CA TYR A 169 11.65 2.42 23.39
C TYR A 169 12.82 3.11 24.13
N PRO A 170 12.70 3.34 25.45
CA PRO A 170 13.75 3.99 26.22
C PRO A 170 15.05 3.19 26.22
N GLY A 171 16.18 3.84 25.94
CA GLY A 171 17.49 3.18 25.97
C GLY A 171 17.70 2.14 24.87
N ALA A 172 16.95 2.22 23.77
CA ALA A 172 17.09 1.28 22.65
C ALA A 172 18.53 1.14 22.17
N THR A 173 18.95 -0.11 21.94
CA THR A 173 20.22 -0.49 21.33
C THR A 173 19.98 -1.13 19.97
N SER A 174 21.00 -1.65 19.29
CA SER A 174 20.81 -2.41 18.04
C SER A 174 20.18 -3.79 18.23
N VAL A 175 20.02 -4.24 19.48
CA VAL A 175 19.39 -5.53 19.83
C VAL A 175 17.99 -5.26 20.36
N ALA A 176 17.00 -5.99 19.83
CA ALA A 176 15.62 -5.90 20.27
C ALA A 176 15.48 -6.33 21.75
N PRO A 177 14.56 -5.70 22.52
CA PRO A 177 14.35 -6.03 23.93
C PRO A 177 13.81 -7.45 24.09
N THR A 178 14.16 -8.10 25.20
CA THR A 178 13.55 -9.36 25.60
C THR A 178 12.14 -9.12 26.18
N ASP A 179 11.38 -10.19 26.38
CA ASP A 179 10.06 -10.10 27.05
C ASP A 179 10.17 -9.52 28.47
N ASP A 180 11.23 -9.85 29.20
CA ASP A 180 11.51 -9.27 30.53
C ASP A 180 11.80 -7.77 30.43
N ASP A 181 12.56 -7.34 29.41
CA ASP A 181 12.86 -5.93 29.18
C ASP A 181 11.61 -5.13 28.78
N LEU A 182 10.71 -5.72 27.99
CA LEU A 182 9.42 -5.12 27.63
C LEU A 182 8.50 -5.00 28.84
N THR A 183 8.41 -6.07 29.64
CA THR A 183 7.62 -6.09 30.89
C THR A 183 8.10 -5.03 31.87
N ALA A 184 9.40 -4.86 32.02
CA ALA A 184 9.96 -3.88 32.96
C ALA A 184 9.84 -2.43 32.47
N ASN A 185 10.05 -2.18 31.17
CA ASN A 185 10.27 -0.81 30.67
C ASN A 185 9.16 -0.27 29.75
N ALA A 186 8.47 -1.14 29.00
CA ALA A 186 7.45 -0.73 28.03
C ALA A 186 6.03 -0.87 28.59
N GLN A 187 5.73 -1.99 29.26
CA GLN A 187 4.40 -2.29 29.79
C GLN A 187 3.87 -1.19 30.74
N PRO A 188 4.63 -0.64 31.71
CA PRO A 188 4.13 0.42 32.58
C PRO A 188 3.72 1.68 31.80
N LEU A 189 4.38 1.96 30.66
CA LEU A 189 4.03 3.09 29.80
C LEU A 189 2.71 2.84 29.08
N CYS A 190 2.50 1.64 28.53
CA CYS A 190 1.23 1.24 27.93
C CYS A 190 0.07 1.27 28.94
N GLU A 191 0.26 0.71 30.14
CA GLU A 191 -0.76 0.69 31.19
C GLU A 191 -1.16 2.11 31.65
N ASN A 192 -0.19 3.01 31.78
CA ASN A 192 -0.47 4.40 32.14
C ASN A 192 -1.16 5.16 31.02
N ALA A 193 -0.80 4.90 29.75
CA ALA A 193 -1.50 5.47 28.61
C ALA A 193 -2.95 4.96 28.54
N ALA A 194 -3.19 3.66 28.76
CA ALA A 194 -4.53 3.07 28.73
C ALA A 194 -5.50 3.76 29.70
N LYS A 195 -5.05 4.16 30.90
CA LYS A 195 -5.87 4.88 31.89
C LYS A 195 -6.40 6.24 31.41
N THR A 196 -5.73 6.87 30.45
CA THR A 196 -6.03 8.25 30.02
C THR A 196 -6.46 8.37 28.56
N LYS A 197 -6.04 7.41 27.71
CA LYS A 197 -6.28 7.42 26.26
C LYS A 197 -7.41 6.50 25.84
N VAL A 198 -7.77 5.51 26.66
CA VAL A 198 -8.80 4.51 26.33
C VAL A 198 -10.06 4.77 27.14
N ASP A 199 -11.19 4.81 26.44
CA ASP A 199 -12.51 4.77 27.03
C ASP A 199 -12.87 3.31 27.34
N GLN A 200 -12.74 2.94 28.62
CA GLN A 200 -12.99 1.58 29.11
C GLN A 200 -14.42 1.10 28.81
N SER A 201 -15.39 2.00 28.65
CA SER A 201 -16.77 1.62 28.31
C SER A 201 -16.93 1.16 26.86
N LYS A 202 -15.96 1.45 26.00
CA LYS A 202 -15.95 1.06 24.59
C LYS A 202 -15.11 -0.19 24.30
N LEU A 203 -14.36 -0.69 25.29
CA LEU A 203 -13.57 -1.90 25.11
C LEU A 203 -14.49 -3.12 24.98
N PRO A 204 -14.27 -3.99 23.98
CA PRO A 204 -14.90 -5.30 23.94
C PRO A 204 -14.58 -6.13 25.18
N GLN A 205 -15.50 -6.98 25.61
CA GLN A 205 -15.36 -7.76 26.85
C GLN A 205 -14.14 -8.70 26.85
N SER A 206 -13.76 -9.22 25.68
CA SER A 206 -12.61 -10.10 25.47
C SER A 206 -11.38 -9.36 24.94
N ALA A 207 -11.34 -8.03 25.06
CA ALA A 207 -10.20 -7.26 24.59
C ALA A 207 -8.97 -7.46 25.50
N GLU A 208 -7.85 -7.81 24.90
CA GLU A 208 -6.56 -8.01 25.56
C GLU A 208 -5.56 -6.94 25.13
N ALA A 209 -4.77 -6.45 26.07
CA ALA A 209 -3.72 -5.49 25.79
C ALA A 209 -2.48 -6.23 25.26
N SER A 210 -1.87 -5.68 24.21
CA SER A 210 -0.63 -6.21 23.62
C SER A 210 0.31 -5.07 23.23
N MET A 211 1.54 -5.42 22.90
CA MET A 211 2.58 -4.51 22.41
C MET A 211 3.10 -5.00 21.07
N LEU A 212 3.06 -4.14 20.07
CA LEU A 212 3.70 -4.38 18.78
C LEU A 212 5.04 -3.64 18.73
N PHE A 213 6.06 -4.31 18.22
CA PHE A 213 7.39 -3.74 18.04
C PHE A 213 8.09 -4.45 16.88
N ALA A 214 9.15 -3.82 16.36
CA ALA A 214 9.92 -4.36 15.26
C ALA A 214 10.65 -5.66 15.68
N ASP A 215 10.71 -6.63 14.77
CA ASP A 215 11.54 -7.82 14.93
C ASP A 215 13.03 -7.44 14.98
N GLY A 216 13.92 -8.37 15.36
CA GLY A 216 15.35 -8.07 15.49
C GLY A 216 16.00 -7.47 14.23
N SER A 217 15.55 -7.89 13.04
CA SER A 217 16.10 -7.40 11.78
C SER A 217 15.69 -5.94 11.51
N THR A 218 14.41 -5.61 11.69
CA THR A 218 13.87 -4.26 11.50
C THR A 218 14.29 -3.34 12.64
N TRP A 219 14.35 -3.86 13.86
CA TRP A 219 14.86 -3.15 15.04
C TRP A 219 16.29 -2.67 14.82
N SER A 220 17.18 -3.56 14.35
CA SER A 220 18.59 -3.20 14.11
C SER A 220 18.78 -2.07 13.08
N GLN A 221 17.76 -1.77 12.28
CA GLN A 221 17.74 -0.67 11.30
C GLN A 221 17.27 0.67 11.91
N GLY A 222 16.92 0.69 13.20
CA GLY A 222 16.53 1.90 13.93
C GLY A 222 15.04 2.05 14.22
N TYR A 223 14.22 1.05 13.87
CA TYR A 223 12.78 1.06 14.17
C TYR A 223 12.54 0.59 15.61
N HIS A 224 12.65 1.53 16.55
CA HIS A 224 12.58 1.24 17.99
C HIS A 224 11.26 1.65 18.65
N ASP A 225 10.21 1.88 17.87
CA ASP A 225 8.91 2.26 18.42
C ASP A 225 8.15 1.04 18.94
N ILE A 226 7.54 1.21 20.13
CA ILE A 226 6.55 0.30 20.70
C ILE A 226 5.17 0.89 20.44
N THR A 227 4.26 0.07 19.94
CA THR A 227 2.84 0.43 19.76
C THR A 227 1.99 -0.40 20.72
N CYS A 228 1.31 0.26 21.66
CA CYS A 228 0.36 -0.39 22.56
C CYS A 228 -0.98 -0.53 21.85
N VAL A 229 -1.52 -1.74 21.86
CA VAL A 229 -2.77 -2.10 21.17
C VAL A 229 -3.74 -2.81 22.11
N TYR A 230 -5.02 -2.72 21.80
CA TYR A 230 -6.01 -3.68 22.27
C TYR A 230 -6.45 -4.55 21.11
N GLU A 231 -6.51 -5.85 21.35
CA GLU A 231 -6.90 -6.87 20.39
C GLU A 231 -8.07 -7.68 20.93
N ASN A 232 -8.93 -8.18 20.05
CA ASN A 232 -10.13 -8.91 20.39
C ASN A 232 -10.31 -10.09 19.44
N ASP A 233 -10.97 -11.16 19.88
CA ASP A 233 -11.28 -12.29 19.01
C ASP A 233 -12.40 -11.99 18.01
N ALA A 234 -13.40 -11.24 18.47
CA ALA A 234 -14.55 -10.85 17.65
C ALA A 234 -14.39 -9.45 17.06
N ASP A 235 -14.99 -9.20 15.90
CA ASP A 235 -15.05 -7.86 15.35
C ASP A 235 -15.96 -6.95 16.18
N TYR A 236 -15.55 -5.69 16.30
CA TYR A 236 -16.32 -4.59 16.85
C TYR A 236 -16.24 -3.37 15.91
N THR A 237 -17.01 -2.33 16.20
CA THR A 237 -17.03 -1.09 15.41
C THR A 237 -16.99 0.12 16.34
N GLY A 238 -16.29 1.17 15.91
CA GLY A 238 -16.01 2.36 16.69
C GLY A 238 -14.59 2.36 17.24
N SER A 239 -14.11 3.53 17.66
CA SER A 239 -12.82 3.66 18.31
C SER A 239 -12.96 3.54 19.83
N ILE A 240 -12.03 2.80 20.46
CA ILE A 240 -11.88 2.67 21.91
C ILE A 240 -11.26 3.90 22.56
N LEU A 241 -10.82 4.90 21.79
CA LEU A 241 -10.15 6.06 22.35
C LEU A 241 -11.12 6.98 23.11
N ALA A 242 -10.61 7.59 24.18
CA ALA A 242 -11.24 8.73 24.83
C ALA A 242 -11.19 9.93 23.87
N GLY A 243 -12.35 10.54 23.62
CA GLY A 243 -12.51 11.67 22.69
C GLY A 243 -11.97 12.99 23.22
#